data_AF-G4Z4Y2-F1
#
_entry.id   AF-G4Z4Y2-F1
#
_cell.length_a   1.000
_cell.length_b   1.000
_cell.length_c   1.000
_cell.angle_alpha   90.00
_cell.angle_beta   90.00
_cell.angle_gamma   90.00
#
_symmetry.space_group_name_H-M   'P 1'
#
loop_
_entity.id
_entity.type
_entity.pdbx_description
1 polymer ?
#
loop_
_entity_poly.entity_id
_entity_poly.type
_entity_poly.pdbx_seq_one_letter_code
_entity_poly.pdbx_strand_id
1 'polypeptide(L)'
;MEVELPQDQRLSLHINTNTSVILNGSDTMTLQGLSITTMQSSILCSDVEIQGDEFLLGTTSGDITVDGLTIDASDTLVAESLAKVHSALGIVSLTDVTLSQCDLLVETGASSLVFSVNTGRSHIQAKSSSALISVDDVQANWISLRSKTGDISGTELTVEGNSAFMGRLEVMAVSGDVELKEITASGTIHVESASGKITIQLNTQTFAGMYYMRSEYGAMSIRQTNYSSDVVVESADSADGLEKHGSINCDPATNNCLAFGNIYLRSNLGDVDLVLGCSTYSCD
;
A
#
# COMPACT_ATOMS: atom_id res chain seq x y z
N MET A 1 -6.98 29.51 6.93
CA MET A 1 -8.24 29.67 7.68
C MET A 1 -8.21 28.64 8.78
N GLU A 2 -8.43 29.07 10.02
CA GLU A 2 -8.60 28.17 11.16
C GLU A 2 -10.11 28.01 11.35
N VAL A 3 -10.59 26.77 11.32
CA VAL A 3 -12.02 26.45 11.46
C VAL A 3 -12.20 25.74 12.78
N GLU A 4 -12.73 26.45 13.78
CA GLU A 4 -13.24 25.82 15.01
C GLU A 4 -14.66 25.31 14.75
N LEU A 5 -14.89 24.05 15.05
CA LEU A 5 -16.14 23.38 14.77
C LEU A 5 -17.06 23.34 16.01
N PRO A 6 -18.39 23.57 15.86
CA PRO A 6 -19.33 23.51 16.96
C PRO A 6 -19.59 22.06 17.43
N GLN A 7 -19.88 21.89 18.73
CA GLN A 7 -20.01 20.61 19.46
C GLN A 7 -21.20 19.69 19.07
N ASP A 8 -21.86 19.91 17.94
CA ASP A 8 -23.01 19.09 17.54
C ASP A 8 -22.61 17.80 16.82
N GLN A 9 -23.22 16.69 17.22
CA GLN A 9 -22.68 15.32 17.08
C GLN A 9 -22.69 14.69 15.67
N ARG A 10 -23.16 15.36 14.60
CA ARG A 10 -23.26 14.78 13.25
C ARG A 10 -23.23 15.84 12.15
N LEU A 11 -22.05 16.40 11.88
CA LEU A 11 -21.86 17.40 10.81
C LEU A 11 -20.94 16.86 9.72
N SER A 12 -21.34 17.05 8.46
CA SER A 12 -20.43 16.96 7.32
C SER A 12 -19.84 18.35 7.06
N LEU A 13 -18.51 18.44 7.03
CA LEU A 13 -17.80 19.70 6.79
C LEU A 13 -17.34 19.76 5.33
N HIS A 14 -17.85 20.75 4.59
CA HIS A 14 -17.44 21.01 3.21
C HIS A 14 -16.75 22.37 3.12
N ILE A 15 -15.45 22.37 2.81
CA ILE A 15 -14.63 23.57 2.65
C ILE A 15 -14.10 23.62 1.22
N ASN A 16 -14.45 24.68 0.49
CA ASN A 16 -13.87 25.01 -0.80
C ASN A 16 -13.24 26.40 -0.72
N THR A 17 -11.91 26.48 -0.82
CA THR A 17 -11.18 27.73 -0.59
C THR A 17 -9.89 27.81 -1.39
N ASN A 18 -9.40 29.03 -1.59
CA ASN A 18 -8.09 29.31 -2.20
C ASN A 18 -7.02 29.67 -1.16
N THR A 19 -7.28 29.34 0.11
CA THR A 19 -6.35 29.61 1.22
C THR A 19 -6.01 28.30 1.92
N SER A 20 -4.87 28.26 2.61
CA SER A 20 -4.50 27.05 3.34
C SER A 20 -5.52 26.78 4.44
N VAL A 21 -5.87 25.50 4.58
CA VAL A 21 -6.82 25.02 5.59
C VAL A 21 -6.06 24.24 6.63
N ILE A 22 -6.28 24.58 7.89
CA ILE A 22 -5.80 23.80 9.03
C ILE A 22 -7.06 23.36 9.76
N LEU A 23 -7.24 22.05 9.86
CA LEU A 23 -8.29 21.41 10.61
C LEU A 23 -7.64 20.60 11.73
N ASN A 24 -7.90 21.01 12.97
CA ASN A 24 -7.50 20.26 14.15
C ASN A 24 -8.77 19.70 14.77
N GLY A 25 -8.88 18.37 14.83
CA GLY A 25 -9.95 17.69 15.52
C GLY A 25 -9.73 17.67 17.03
N SER A 26 -10.61 16.95 17.73
CA SER A 26 -10.54 16.75 19.18
C SER A 26 -11.24 15.47 19.55
N ASP A 27 -10.84 14.83 20.65
CA ASP A 27 -11.46 13.60 21.19
C ASP A 27 -12.98 13.72 21.49
N THR A 28 -13.50 14.94 21.50
CA THR A 28 -14.92 15.23 21.78
C THR A 28 -15.75 15.47 20.52
N MET A 29 -15.12 15.49 19.35
CA MET A 29 -15.76 15.82 18.10
C MET A 29 -15.60 14.71 17.08
N THR A 30 -16.74 14.23 16.59
CA THR A 30 -16.81 13.27 15.49
C THR A 30 -17.59 13.87 14.33
N LEU A 31 -17.00 13.83 13.14
CA LEU A 31 -17.62 14.31 11.90
C LEU A 31 -18.40 13.18 11.22
N GLN A 32 -19.48 13.50 10.51
CA GLN A 32 -20.10 12.53 9.59
C GLN A 32 -19.36 12.50 8.24
N GLY A 33 -18.68 13.57 7.88
CA GLY A 33 -17.90 13.61 6.65
C GLY A 33 -17.04 14.85 6.57
N LEU A 34 -16.01 14.78 5.74
CA LEU A 34 -15.05 15.85 5.55
C LEU A 34 -14.67 15.95 4.07
N SER A 35 -14.93 17.11 3.48
CA SER A 35 -14.50 17.44 2.13
C SER A 35 -13.79 18.79 2.14
N ILE A 36 -12.47 18.79 1.96
CA ILE A 36 -11.66 20.00 1.82
C ILE A 36 -11.03 20.01 0.43
N THR A 37 -11.36 21.04 -0.36
CA THR A 37 -10.75 21.26 -1.66
C THR A 37 -10.13 22.64 -1.76
N THR A 38 -8.90 22.71 -2.25
CA THR A 38 -8.23 23.96 -2.60
C THR A 38 -7.64 23.88 -4.01
N MET A 39 -7.28 25.02 -4.61
CA MET A 39 -6.52 24.98 -5.86
C MET A 39 -5.01 24.93 -5.61
N GLN A 40 -4.48 25.91 -4.89
CA GLN A 40 -3.02 26.12 -4.78
C GLN A 40 -2.50 26.14 -3.35
N SER A 41 -3.34 25.79 -2.38
CA SER A 41 -3.01 25.94 -0.96
C SER A 41 -2.95 24.59 -0.25
N SER A 42 -2.16 24.54 0.80
CA SER A 42 -1.98 23.30 1.56
C SER A 42 -3.17 23.00 2.47
N ILE A 43 -3.38 21.72 2.73
CA ILE A 43 -4.37 21.21 3.66
C ILE A 43 -3.61 20.46 4.76
N LEU A 44 -3.80 20.88 6.01
CA LEU A 44 -3.33 20.17 7.18
C LEU A 44 -4.55 19.69 7.96
N CYS A 45 -4.60 18.39 8.24
CA CYS A 45 -5.66 17.75 8.99
C CYS A 45 -5.03 16.94 10.12
N SER A 46 -5.38 17.21 11.37
CA SER A 46 -4.84 16.45 12.50
C SER A 46 -5.90 16.05 13.52
N ASP A 47 -5.73 14.88 14.11
CA ASP A 47 -6.57 14.32 15.19
C ASP A 47 -8.08 14.31 14.86
N VAL A 48 -8.43 13.94 13.62
CA VAL A 48 -9.82 13.97 13.13
C VAL A 48 -10.46 12.59 13.21
N GLU A 49 -11.67 12.53 13.76
CA GLU A 49 -12.51 11.33 13.76
C GLU A 49 -13.72 11.51 12.83
N ILE A 50 -13.98 10.53 11.97
CA ILE A 50 -15.08 10.52 11.00
C ILE A 50 -15.91 9.24 11.18
N GLN A 51 -17.19 9.40 11.50
CA GLN A 51 -18.22 8.35 11.51
C GLN A 51 -19.19 8.57 10.35
N GLY A 52 -18.77 8.31 9.10
CA GLY A 52 -19.70 8.51 7.98
C GLY A 52 -19.14 8.38 6.57
N ASP A 53 -19.76 9.14 5.66
CA ASP A 53 -19.99 8.79 4.25
C ASP A 53 -18.98 9.36 3.24
N GLU A 54 -18.15 10.33 3.63
CA GLU A 54 -17.20 10.99 2.72
C GLU A 54 -15.96 11.49 3.45
N PHE A 55 -14.78 11.12 2.96
CA PHE A 55 -13.51 11.79 3.25
C PHE A 55 -12.84 12.16 1.93
N LEU A 56 -12.69 13.45 1.68
CA LEU A 56 -12.10 13.99 0.46
C LEU A 56 -11.17 15.15 0.79
N LEU A 57 -9.87 14.97 0.56
CA LEU A 57 -8.90 16.07 0.56
C LEU A 57 -8.33 16.25 -0.84
N GLY A 58 -8.45 17.44 -1.40
CA GLY A 58 -8.07 17.72 -2.78
C GLY A 58 -7.34 19.03 -2.95
N THR A 59 -6.19 19.01 -3.62
CA THR A 59 -5.49 20.23 -4.06
C THR A 59 -4.82 20.03 -5.42
N THR A 60 -4.65 21.10 -6.20
CA THR A 60 -3.93 20.99 -7.47
C THR A 60 -2.42 21.12 -7.23
N SER A 61 -1.98 21.99 -6.32
CA SER A 61 -0.54 22.22 -6.10
C SER A 61 -0.11 22.40 -4.66
N GLY A 62 -1.05 22.43 -3.71
CA GLY A 62 -0.70 22.46 -2.30
C GLY A 62 -0.23 21.10 -1.80
N ASP A 63 0.42 21.11 -0.64
CA ASP A 63 0.72 19.87 0.07
C ASP A 63 -0.51 19.44 0.88
N ILE A 64 -0.71 18.14 1.04
CA ILE A 64 -1.69 17.57 1.95
C ILE A 64 -0.95 16.80 3.02
N THR A 65 -1.18 17.18 4.27
CA THR A 65 -0.66 16.46 5.45
C THR A 65 -1.83 16.05 6.32
N VAL A 66 -1.90 14.76 6.62
CA VAL A 66 -2.84 14.18 7.57
C VAL A 66 -2.04 13.50 8.66
N ASP A 67 -2.35 13.79 9.92
CA ASP A 67 -1.67 13.27 11.10
C ASP A 67 -2.69 12.87 12.16
N GLY A 68 -2.89 11.58 12.40
CA GLY A 68 -3.94 11.11 13.32
C GLY A 68 -5.34 11.27 12.72
N LEU A 69 -5.74 10.33 11.86
CA LEU A 69 -7.09 10.30 11.27
C LEU A 69 -7.74 8.95 11.55
N THR A 70 -8.94 8.96 12.10
CA THR A 70 -9.75 7.74 12.25
C THR A 70 -11.02 7.86 11.42
N ILE A 71 -11.25 6.89 10.52
CA ILE A 71 -12.51 6.77 9.79
C ILE A 71 -13.16 5.44 10.18
N ASP A 72 -14.34 5.51 10.79
CA ASP A 72 -15.18 4.36 11.08
C ASP A 72 -16.47 4.40 10.26
N ALA A 73 -16.51 3.58 9.21
CA ALA A 73 -17.67 3.42 8.34
C ALA A 73 -18.52 2.19 8.70
N SER A 74 -18.28 1.54 9.84
CA SER A 74 -18.93 0.27 10.19
C SER A 74 -20.44 0.37 10.46
N ASP A 75 -20.90 1.52 10.95
CA ASP A 75 -22.31 1.78 11.27
C ASP A 75 -23.08 2.48 10.13
N THR A 76 -22.43 2.72 8.99
CA THR A 76 -23.07 3.38 7.84
C THR A 76 -23.70 2.34 6.92
N LEU A 77 -24.86 2.66 6.35
CA LEU A 77 -25.47 1.85 5.28
C LEU A 77 -24.67 1.94 3.96
N VAL A 78 -23.55 2.68 3.97
CA VAL A 78 -22.68 3.02 2.83
C VAL A 78 -21.25 2.56 3.12
N ALA A 79 -21.08 1.37 3.71
CA ALA A 79 -19.80 0.71 4.06
C ALA A 79 -18.80 0.50 2.89
N GLU A 80 -18.99 1.20 1.77
CA GLU A 80 -18.17 1.22 0.56
C GLU A 80 -17.73 2.66 0.17
N SER A 81 -17.94 3.68 1.02
CA SER A 81 -17.50 5.04 0.71
C SER A 81 -15.98 5.15 0.70
N LEU A 82 -15.41 5.36 -0.49
CA LEU A 82 -13.97 5.50 -0.72
C LEU A 82 -13.43 6.82 -0.13
N ALA A 83 -12.54 6.72 0.85
CA ALA A 83 -11.74 7.85 1.32
C ALA A 83 -10.74 8.26 0.24
N LYS A 84 -10.68 9.55 -0.11
CA LYS A 84 -9.85 10.06 -1.21
C LYS A 84 -8.95 11.22 -0.79
N VAL A 85 -7.67 11.09 -1.09
CA VAL A 85 -6.68 12.17 -0.96
C VAL A 85 -5.98 12.38 -2.29
N HIS A 86 -5.97 13.63 -2.79
CA HIS A 86 -5.38 13.93 -4.08
C HIS A 86 -4.61 15.26 -4.08
N SER A 87 -3.35 15.22 -4.50
CA SER A 87 -2.59 16.42 -4.90
C SER A 87 -2.00 16.24 -6.30
N ALA A 88 -2.27 17.14 -7.25
CA ALA A 88 -1.69 16.98 -8.58
C ALA A 88 -0.17 17.25 -8.59
N LEU A 89 0.31 18.21 -7.79
CA LEU A 89 1.73 18.61 -7.79
C LEU A 89 2.38 18.67 -6.42
N GLY A 90 1.62 18.71 -5.32
CA GLY A 90 2.18 18.79 -3.97
C GLY A 90 2.38 17.42 -3.33
N ILE A 91 3.09 17.41 -2.21
CA ILE A 91 3.36 16.22 -1.40
C ILE A 91 2.06 15.76 -0.76
N VAL A 92 1.86 14.45 -0.67
CA VAL A 92 0.80 13.85 0.15
C VAL A 92 1.45 13.01 1.24
N SER A 93 1.21 13.37 2.50
CA SER A 93 1.69 12.67 3.69
C SER A 93 0.52 12.25 4.56
N LEU A 94 0.38 10.97 4.84
CA LEU A 94 -0.63 10.42 5.73
C LEU A 94 0.07 9.63 6.85
N THR A 95 -0.05 10.09 8.09
CA THR A 95 0.55 9.44 9.26
C THR A 95 -0.54 9.08 10.25
N ASP A 96 -0.41 7.93 10.91
CA ASP A 96 -1.34 7.46 11.95
C ASP A 96 -2.80 7.47 11.48
N VAL A 97 -3.05 6.95 10.28
CA VAL A 97 -4.40 6.84 9.72
C VAL A 97 -4.97 5.45 10.01
N THR A 98 -6.13 5.40 10.66
CA THR A 98 -6.87 4.18 10.96
C THR A 98 -8.18 4.14 10.20
N LEU A 99 -8.41 3.07 9.42
CA LEU A 99 -9.66 2.88 8.64
C LEU A 99 -10.39 1.59 9.06
N SER A 100 -11.67 1.73 9.38
CA SER A 100 -12.58 0.63 9.68
C SER A 100 -13.68 0.56 8.61
N GLN A 101 -13.72 -0.54 7.87
CA GLN A 101 -14.67 -0.80 6.77
C GLN A 101 -14.69 0.30 5.70
N CYS A 102 -13.53 0.86 5.36
CA CYS A 102 -13.39 1.97 4.41
C CYS A 102 -12.16 1.78 3.53
N ASP A 103 -12.33 1.88 2.22
CA ASP A 103 -11.23 1.85 1.25
C ASP A 103 -10.54 3.21 1.17
N LEU A 104 -9.25 3.22 0.81
CA LEU A 104 -8.45 4.44 0.66
C LEU A 104 -7.88 4.57 -0.75
N LEU A 105 -8.04 5.75 -1.35
CA LEU A 105 -7.39 6.16 -2.59
C LEU A 105 -6.52 7.39 -2.35
N VAL A 106 -5.21 7.24 -2.52
CA VAL A 106 -4.22 8.32 -2.43
C VAL A 106 -3.59 8.54 -3.80
N GLU A 107 -3.67 9.76 -4.34
CA GLU A 107 -3.18 10.05 -5.69
C GLU A 107 -2.30 11.31 -5.69
N THR A 108 -1.06 11.16 -6.16
CA THR A 108 -0.17 12.28 -6.51
C THR A 108 0.16 12.28 -7.99
N GLY A 109 0.31 13.46 -8.59
CA GLY A 109 0.84 13.57 -9.95
C GLY A 109 2.36 13.54 -9.96
N ALA A 110 2.97 14.58 -9.39
CA ALA A 110 4.39 14.89 -9.61
C ALA A 110 5.28 14.87 -8.36
N SER A 111 4.71 14.81 -7.16
CA SER A 111 5.47 14.93 -5.90
C SER A 111 5.25 13.74 -4.97
N SER A 112 6.13 13.54 -3.98
CA SER A 112 6.18 12.32 -3.16
C SER A 112 4.87 12.01 -2.45
N LEU A 113 4.59 10.72 -2.33
CA LEU A 113 3.48 10.18 -1.58
C LEU A 113 4.05 9.29 -0.48
N VAL A 114 3.81 9.66 0.77
CA VAL A 114 4.28 8.94 1.96
C VAL A 114 3.07 8.59 2.80
N PHE A 115 2.89 7.32 3.16
CA PHE A 115 1.85 6.97 4.12
C PHE A 115 2.16 5.80 5.02
N SER A 116 1.65 5.91 6.25
CA SER A 116 1.44 4.84 7.20
C SER A 116 -0.03 4.79 7.57
N VAL A 117 -0.66 3.64 7.30
CA VAL A 117 -2.10 3.47 7.38
C VAL A 117 -2.41 2.07 7.88
N ASN A 118 -3.04 1.98 9.05
CA ASN A 118 -3.57 0.72 9.55
C ASN A 118 -5.04 0.58 9.15
N THR A 119 -5.32 -0.36 8.26
CA THR A 119 -6.70 -0.66 7.86
C THR A 119 -6.99 -2.09 8.24
N GLY A 120 -8.10 -2.34 8.94
CA GLY A 120 -8.51 -3.71 9.22
C GLY A 120 -8.84 -4.45 7.92
N ARG A 121 -10.11 -4.37 7.50
CA ARG A 121 -10.59 -5.01 6.26
C ARG A 121 -10.88 -3.97 5.19
N SER A 122 -9.86 -3.60 4.42
CA SER A 122 -9.99 -2.58 3.38
C SER A 122 -9.04 -2.83 2.21
N HIS A 123 -9.30 -2.09 1.12
CA HIS A 123 -8.39 -1.91 0.00
C HIS A 123 -7.74 -0.53 0.05
N ILE A 124 -6.42 -0.51 -0.01
CA ILE A 124 -5.61 0.71 -0.12
C ILE A 124 -5.04 0.80 -1.53
N GLN A 125 -5.31 1.92 -2.19
CA GLN A 125 -4.78 2.22 -3.51
C GLN A 125 -3.96 3.51 -3.48
N ALA A 126 -2.69 3.42 -3.87
CA ALA A 126 -1.82 4.57 -4.04
C ALA A 126 -1.39 4.71 -5.50
N LYS A 127 -1.52 5.90 -6.07
CA LYS A 127 -1.08 6.19 -7.44
C LYS A 127 -0.18 7.41 -7.52
N SER A 128 0.86 7.29 -8.33
CA SER A 128 1.79 8.34 -8.67
C SER A 128 2.04 8.37 -10.18
N SER A 129 2.16 9.55 -10.79
CA SER A 129 2.63 9.62 -12.18
C SER A 129 4.15 9.61 -12.26
N SER A 130 4.86 10.36 -11.42
CA SER A 130 6.33 10.44 -11.51
C SER A 130 7.08 10.47 -10.19
N ALA A 131 6.36 10.43 -9.08
CA ALA A 131 6.94 10.56 -7.76
C ALA A 131 7.14 9.22 -7.04
N LEU A 132 8.01 9.25 -6.04
CA LEU A 132 8.18 8.18 -5.08
C LEU A 132 6.87 7.89 -4.34
N ILE A 133 6.50 6.61 -4.28
CA ILE A 133 5.52 6.10 -3.31
C ILE A 133 6.30 5.41 -2.21
N SER A 134 6.21 5.92 -0.98
CA SER A 134 6.80 5.32 0.21
C SER A 134 5.69 4.89 1.17
N VAL A 135 5.67 3.61 1.53
CA VAL A 135 4.67 3.04 2.44
C VAL A 135 5.34 2.37 3.63
N ASP A 136 4.82 2.60 4.83
CA ASP A 136 5.43 2.10 6.07
C ASP A 136 4.35 1.70 7.06
N ASP A 137 4.49 0.53 7.70
CA ASP A 137 3.51 -0.03 8.65
C ASP A 137 2.06 0.04 8.10
N VAL A 138 1.82 -0.72 7.03
CA VAL A 138 0.51 -0.74 6.35
C VAL A 138 -0.11 -2.12 6.47
N GLN A 139 -1.32 -2.17 7.04
CA GLN A 139 -2.13 -3.38 7.11
C GLN A 139 -3.40 -3.22 6.26
N ALA A 140 -3.71 -4.21 5.42
CA ALA A 140 -4.94 -4.24 4.61
C ALA A 140 -5.26 -5.66 4.08
N ASN A 141 -6.45 -5.86 3.50
CA ASN A 141 -6.72 -7.08 2.72
C ASN A 141 -6.17 -6.96 1.30
N TRP A 142 -6.17 -5.76 0.74
CA TRP A 142 -5.65 -5.48 -0.59
C TRP A 142 -4.85 -4.19 -0.60
N ILE A 143 -3.60 -4.25 -1.04
CA ILE A 143 -2.76 -3.08 -1.31
C ILE A 143 -2.47 -3.01 -2.80
N SER A 144 -2.72 -1.87 -3.45
CA SER A 144 -2.43 -1.60 -4.85
C SER A 144 -1.58 -0.32 -4.99
N LEU A 145 -0.28 -0.46 -5.28
CA LEU A 145 0.65 0.65 -5.49
C LEU A 145 0.97 0.79 -6.98
N ARG A 146 0.81 1.98 -7.55
CA ARG A 146 1.05 2.21 -8.98
C ARG A 146 1.84 3.49 -9.21
N SER A 147 2.99 3.37 -9.85
CA SER A 147 3.80 4.49 -10.29
C SER A 147 4.11 4.35 -11.78
N LYS A 148 4.16 5.46 -12.54
CA LYS A 148 4.73 5.36 -13.90
C LYS A 148 6.24 5.42 -13.80
N THR A 149 6.80 6.57 -13.42
CA THR A 149 8.26 6.77 -13.48
C THR A 149 8.96 6.88 -12.14
N GLY A 150 8.23 7.03 -11.04
CA GLY A 150 8.82 7.09 -9.70
C GLY A 150 8.99 5.70 -9.09
N ASP A 151 9.90 5.59 -8.14
CA ASP A 151 10.14 4.35 -7.40
C ASP A 151 8.99 4.06 -6.44
N ILE A 152 8.88 2.79 -6.02
CA ILE A 152 7.94 2.34 -5.00
C ILE A 152 8.76 1.64 -3.92
N SER A 153 8.78 2.21 -2.72
CA SER A 153 9.41 1.62 -1.55
C SER A 153 8.37 1.30 -0.48
N GLY A 154 8.55 0.17 0.21
CA GLY A 154 7.66 -0.23 1.29
C GLY A 154 8.36 -1.02 2.38
N THR A 155 7.96 -0.81 3.63
CA THR A 155 8.43 -1.60 4.78
C THR A 155 7.23 -1.97 5.66
N GLU A 156 7.31 -3.12 6.35
CA GLU A 156 6.27 -3.59 7.28
C GLU A 156 4.85 -3.64 6.66
N LEU A 157 4.72 -4.22 5.46
CA LEU A 157 3.41 -4.38 4.82
C LEU A 157 2.77 -5.71 5.21
N THR A 158 1.57 -5.64 5.76
CA THR A 158 0.77 -6.81 6.14
C THR A 158 -0.46 -6.92 5.26
N VAL A 159 -0.52 -8.00 4.47
CA VAL A 159 -1.61 -8.30 3.55
C VAL A 159 -2.25 -9.63 3.92
N GLU A 160 -3.36 -9.56 4.64
CA GLU A 160 -4.07 -10.73 5.15
C GLU A 160 -5.41 -10.91 4.48
N GLY A 161 -5.73 -12.14 4.08
CA GLY A 161 -7.06 -12.47 3.59
C GLY A 161 -8.11 -12.48 4.70
N ASN A 162 -9.36 -12.63 4.29
CA ASN A 162 -10.47 -12.96 5.18
C ASN A 162 -11.18 -14.23 4.69
N SER A 163 -12.30 -14.59 5.29
CA SER A 163 -13.04 -15.81 4.92
C SER A 163 -13.59 -15.81 3.48
N ALA A 164 -13.70 -14.64 2.85
CA ALA A 164 -14.25 -14.47 1.50
C ALA A 164 -13.18 -14.30 0.42
N PHE A 165 -12.02 -13.70 0.75
CA PHE A 165 -10.96 -13.38 -0.20
C PHE A 165 -9.58 -13.59 0.41
N MET A 166 -8.63 -14.05 -0.41
CA MET A 166 -7.22 -14.09 -0.03
C MET A 166 -6.63 -12.68 -0.04
N GLY A 167 -5.59 -12.45 0.75
CA GLY A 167 -4.87 -11.18 0.73
C GLY A 167 -4.22 -10.93 -0.64
N ARG A 168 -4.09 -9.66 -1.02
CA ARG A 168 -3.56 -9.25 -2.32
C ARG A 168 -2.64 -8.03 -2.24
N LEU A 169 -1.40 -8.20 -2.67
CA LEU A 169 -0.44 -7.11 -2.86
C LEU A 169 -0.18 -6.95 -4.36
N GLU A 170 -0.51 -5.78 -4.92
CA GLU A 170 -0.26 -5.43 -6.31
C GLU A 170 0.63 -4.21 -6.41
N VAL A 171 1.76 -4.34 -7.11
CA VAL A 171 2.68 -3.24 -7.33
C VAL A 171 3.03 -3.15 -8.81
N MET A 172 2.83 -1.98 -9.40
CA MET A 172 3.14 -1.72 -10.80
C MET A 172 3.96 -0.44 -10.95
N ALA A 173 5.18 -0.58 -11.47
CA ALA A 173 6.02 0.51 -11.92
C ALA A 173 6.19 0.42 -13.45
N VAL A 174 6.33 1.55 -14.17
CA VAL A 174 6.79 1.49 -15.57
C VAL A 174 8.31 1.53 -15.60
N SER A 175 8.93 2.54 -15.01
CA SER A 175 10.40 2.67 -15.05
C SER A 175 11.09 2.78 -13.69
N GLY A 176 10.35 2.90 -12.60
CA GLY A 176 10.91 2.98 -11.25
C GLY A 176 11.26 1.61 -10.68
N ASP A 177 12.17 1.63 -9.70
CA ASP A 177 12.51 0.47 -8.89
C ASP A 177 11.38 0.17 -7.89
N VAL A 178 11.26 -1.09 -7.52
CA VAL A 178 10.33 -1.57 -6.50
C VAL A 178 11.14 -2.27 -5.41
N GLU A 179 11.10 -1.72 -4.19
CA GLU A 179 11.76 -2.31 -3.02
C GLU A 179 10.76 -2.45 -1.88
N LEU A 180 10.33 -3.68 -1.60
CA LEU A 180 9.38 -4.00 -0.52
C LEU A 180 10.07 -4.89 0.51
N LYS A 181 10.07 -4.46 1.77
CA LYS A 181 10.76 -5.10 2.89
C LYS A 181 9.78 -5.52 3.98
N GLU A 182 10.14 -6.56 4.71
CA GLU A 182 9.40 -7.04 5.89
C GLU A 182 7.92 -7.31 5.59
N ILE A 183 7.67 -7.97 4.46
CA ILE A 183 6.32 -8.23 3.98
C ILE A 183 5.76 -9.47 4.64
N THR A 184 4.59 -9.33 5.27
CA THR A 184 3.74 -10.41 5.75
C THR A 184 2.56 -10.55 4.81
N ALA A 185 2.48 -11.64 4.05
CA ALA A 185 1.42 -11.78 3.04
C ALA A 185 0.83 -13.20 3.00
N SER A 186 -0.50 -13.26 3.00
CA SER A 186 -1.27 -14.47 2.66
C SER A 186 -1.98 -14.23 1.33
N GLY A 187 -1.84 -15.15 0.37
CA GLY A 187 -2.50 -15.04 -0.92
C GLY A 187 -1.59 -14.57 -2.06
N THR A 188 -1.96 -13.47 -2.74
CA THR A 188 -1.32 -13.08 -4.00
C THR A 188 -0.37 -11.91 -3.82
N ILE A 189 0.85 -12.03 -4.33
CA ILE A 189 1.79 -10.92 -4.53
C ILE A 189 2.03 -10.80 -6.03
N HIS A 190 1.69 -9.67 -6.63
CA HIS A 190 1.91 -9.39 -8.05
C HIS A 190 2.72 -8.10 -8.18
N VAL A 191 3.93 -8.19 -8.73
CA VAL A 191 4.82 -7.05 -8.91
C VAL A 191 5.34 -7.00 -10.34
N GLU A 192 5.15 -5.87 -11.00
CA GLU A 192 5.69 -5.61 -12.33
C GLU A 192 6.45 -4.30 -12.39
N SER A 193 7.60 -4.30 -13.05
CA SER A 193 8.31 -3.09 -13.48
C SER A 193 8.73 -3.25 -14.93
N ALA A 194 8.55 -2.27 -15.83
CA ALA A 194 9.02 -2.46 -17.20
C ALA A 194 10.57 -2.39 -17.28
N SER A 195 11.20 -1.53 -16.47
CA SER A 195 12.67 -1.39 -16.50
C SER A 195 13.37 -1.36 -15.14
N GLY A 196 12.65 -1.17 -14.04
CA GLY A 196 13.24 -1.08 -12.72
C GLY A 196 13.58 -2.44 -12.11
N LYS A 197 14.48 -2.41 -11.13
CA LYS A 197 14.78 -3.53 -10.26
C LYS A 197 13.59 -3.82 -9.36
N ILE A 198 13.33 -5.09 -9.09
CA ILE A 198 12.33 -5.56 -8.12
C ILE A 198 13.07 -6.29 -7.00
N THR A 199 12.88 -5.86 -5.76
CA THR A 199 13.35 -6.55 -4.56
C THR A 199 12.19 -6.73 -3.59
N ILE A 200 11.85 -7.97 -3.28
CA ILE A 200 10.79 -8.33 -2.34
C ILE A 200 11.40 -9.13 -1.20
N GLN A 201 11.19 -8.69 0.03
CA GLN A 201 11.67 -9.39 1.23
C GLN A 201 10.48 -9.83 2.08
N LEU A 202 10.32 -11.14 2.26
CA LEU A 202 9.26 -11.74 3.05
C LEU A 202 9.73 -12.04 4.47
N ASN A 203 8.84 -11.80 5.43
CA ASN A 203 9.00 -12.32 6.79
C ASN A 203 8.90 -13.85 6.77
N THR A 204 9.72 -14.54 7.58
CA THR A 204 9.77 -16.00 7.56
C THR A 204 8.43 -16.63 7.95
N GLN A 205 8.07 -17.74 7.30
CA GLN A 205 6.84 -18.51 7.52
C GLN A 205 5.53 -17.75 7.31
N THR A 206 5.56 -16.55 6.72
CA THR A 206 4.33 -15.77 6.47
C THR A 206 3.63 -16.15 5.17
N PHE A 207 4.38 -16.69 4.19
CA PHE A 207 3.84 -17.05 2.88
C PHE A 207 3.95 -18.56 2.63
N ALA A 208 2.90 -19.13 2.05
CA ALA A 208 2.92 -20.48 1.47
C ALA A 208 2.25 -20.44 0.09
N GLY A 209 2.89 -21.00 -0.93
CA GLY A 209 2.38 -20.89 -2.29
C GLY A 209 3.42 -21.12 -3.38
N MET A 210 3.01 -20.86 -4.62
CA MET A 210 3.89 -20.90 -5.77
C MET A 210 4.55 -19.54 -6.00
N TYR A 211 5.77 -19.50 -6.54
CA TYR A 211 6.38 -18.28 -7.05
C TYR A 211 6.74 -18.42 -8.52
N TYR A 212 6.69 -17.29 -9.23
CA TYR A 212 7.12 -17.12 -10.59
C TYR A 212 7.84 -15.78 -10.71
N MET A 213 9.02 -15.80 -11.34
CA MET A 213 9.84 -14.63 -11.62
C MET A 213 10.24 -14.65 -13.09
N ARG A 214 10.19 -13.49 -13.75
CA ARG A 214 10.69 -13.33 -15.12
C ARG A 214 11.49 -12.04 -15.27
N SER A 215 12.63 -12.11 -15.94
CA SER A 215 13.37 -10.95 -16.45
C SER A 215 13.95 -11.23 -17.83
N GLU A 216 13.78 -10.30 -18.78
CA GLU A 216 14.30 -10.47 -20.15
C GLU A 216 15.79 -10.16 -20.24
N TYR A 217 16.27 -9.22 -19.42
CA TYR A 217 17.66 -8.75 -19.44
C TYR A 217 18.32 -8.64 -18.06
N GLY A 218 17.55 -8.72 -16.97
CA GLY A 218 18.07 -8.72 -15.60
C GLY A 218 18.28 -10.14 -15.06
N ALA A 219 18.98 -10.24 -13.93
CA ALA A 219 19.14 -11.48 -13.18
C ALA A 219 17.89 -11.79 -12.34
N MET A 220 17.67 -13.07 -12.06
CA MET A 220 16.62 -13.52 -11.13
C MET A 220 17.21 -14.37 -10.01
N SER A 221 16.91 -14.02 -8.77
CA SER A 221 17.33 -14.77 -7.60
C SER A 221 16.20 -14.96 -6.60
N ILE A 222 16.20 -16.14 -5.98
CA ILE A 222 15.53 -16.40 -4.72
C ILE A 222 16.60 -16.79 -3.72
N ARG A 223 16.61 -16.17 -2.54
CA ARG A 223 17.61 -16.45 -1.51
C ARG A 223 16.98 -16.50 -0.12
N GLN A 224 17.53 -17.35 0.72
CA GLN A 224 17.17 -17.47 2.12
C GLN A 224 18.25 -16.81 2.97
N THR A 225 17.86 -15.96 3.91
CA THR A 225 18.80 -15.44 4.92
C THR A 225 19.03 -16.50 6.01
N ASN A 226 19.96 -16.22 6.92
CA ASN A 226 20.19 -17.06 8.11
C ASN A 226 19.01 -17.07 9.11
N TYR A 227 18.02 -16.20 8.93
CA TYR A 227 16.81 -16.11 9.76
C TYR A 227 15.59 -16.74 9.09
N SER A 228 15.74 -17.28 7.88
CA SER A 228 14.68 -18.04 7.20
C SER A 228 14.62 -19.46 7.72
N SER A 229 13.42 -19.88 8.09
CA SER A 229 13.07 -21.30 8.27
C SER A 229 12.14 -21.80 7.16
N ASP A 230 12.05 -21.02 6.07
CA ASP A 230 11.20 -21.32 4.93
C ASP A 230 11.74 -22.53 4.16
N VAL A 231 10.85 -23.27 3.49
CA VAL A 231 11.23 -24.38 2.62
C VAL A 231 11.01 -23.96 1.18
N VAL A 232 12.10 -23.84 0.41
CA VAL A 232 12.05 -23.50 -1.01
C VAL A 232 12.30 -24.76 -1.84
N VAL A 233 11.43 -25.01 -2.81
CA VAL A 233 11.62 -26.04 -3.83
C VAL A 233 11.63 -25.37 -5.19
N GLU A 234 12.82 -25.22 -5.77
CA GLU A 234 13.00 -24.66 -7.12
C GLU A 234 12.66 -25.72 -8.18
N SER A 235 11.89 -25.33 -9.19
CA SER A 235 11.68 -26.14 -10.39
C SER A 235 12.81 -25.90 -11.39
N ALA A 236 12.87 -26.70 -12.46
CA ALA A 236 13.84 -26.46 -13.53
C ALA A 236 13.57 -25.10 -14.17
N ASP A 237 14.64 -24.33 -14.39
CA ASP A 237 14.59 -23.06 -15.13
C ASP A 237 13.91 -23.26 -16.51
N SER A 238 13.28 -22.19 -17.01
CA SER A 238 12.70 -22.20 -18.35
C SER A 238 13.76 -22.46 -19.42
N ALA A 239 13.34 -22.98 -20.58
CA ALA A 239 14.26 -23.30 -21.69
C ALA A 239 14.99 -22.06 -22.25
N ASP A 240 14.41 -20.86 -22.10
CA ASP A 240 15.03 -19.58 -22.47
C ASP A 240 15.93 -19.00 -21.36
N GLY A 241 15.90 -19.56 -20.15
CA GLY A 241 16.64 -19.07 -18.98
C GLY A 241 16.12 -17.74 -18.42
N LEU A 242 14.97 -17.26 -18.91
CA LEU A 242 14.39 -15.97 -18.56
C LEU A 242 13.30 -16.08 -17.49
N GLU A 243 13.00 -17.29 -17.01
CA GLU A 243 12.00 -17.52 -15.97
C GLU A 243 12.52 -18.49 -14.89
N LYS A 244 12.17 -18.17 -13.65
CA LYS A 244 12.35 -19.03 -12.48
C LYS A 244 11.00 -19.25 -11.79
N HIS A 245 10.75 -20.46 -11.34
CA HIS A 245 9.53 -20.78 -10.62
C HIS A 245 9.74 -21.94 -9.64
N GLY A 246 8.84 -22.06 -8.68
CA GLY A 246 8.92 -23.07 -7.64
C GLY A 246 7.86 -22.86 -6.58
N SER A 247 8.09 -23.40 -5.39
CA SER A 247 7.17 -23.30 -4.26
C SER A 247 7.88 -22.92 -2.96
N ILE A 248 7.16 -22.22 -2.08
CA ILE A 248 7.62 -21.79 -0.75
C ILE A 248 6.66 -22.37 0.30
N ASN A 249 7.20 -22.98 1.36
CA ASN A 249 6.46 -23.53 2.50
C ASN A 249 5.35 -24.51 2.11
N CYS A 250 5.62 -25.29 1.08
CA CYS A 250 4.72 -26.26 0.49
C CYS A 250 5.10 -27.67 0.87
N ASP A 251 4.12 -28.54 1.14
CA ASP A 251 4.38 -29.96 1.34
C ASP A 251 4.88 -30.58 0.01
N PRO A 252 6.15 -30.99 -0.07
CA PRO A 252 6.73 -31.56 -1.29
C PRO A 252 6.06 -32.87 -1.70
N ALA A 253 5.32 -33.54 -0.79
CA ALA A 253 4.60 -34.77 -1.11
C ALA A 253 3.31 -34.55 -1.90
N THR A 254 2.70 -33.37 -1.81
CA THR A 254 1.40 -33.08 -2.45
C THR A 254 1.50 -32.13 -3.64
N ASN A 255 2.59 -31.36 -3.74
CA ASN A 255 2.94 -30.48 -4.87
C ASN A 255 1.83 -29.52 -5.34
N ASN A 256 0.79 -29.31 -4.51
CA ASN A 256 -0.36 -28.49 -4.84
C ASN A 256 -0.48 -27.37 -3.81
N CYS A 257 0.20 -26.26 -4.11
CA CYS A 257 0.22 -25.07 -3.27
C CYS A 257 -0.52 -23.87 -3.85
N LEU A 258 -1.07 -24.02 -5.05
CA LEU A 258 -1.80 -22.97 -5.75
C LEU A 258 -2.98 -22.43 -4.95
N ALA A 259 -3.55 -23.27 -4.06
CA ALA A 259 -4.67 -22.90 -3.20
C ALA A 259 -4.27 -21.97 -2.03
N PHE A 260 -2.97 -21.82 -1.72
CA PHE A 260 -2.49 -21.03 -0.57
C PHE A 260 -1.98 -19.64 -0.96
N GLY A 261 -1.39 -19.51 -2.14
CA GLY A 261 -0.88 -18.22 -2.59
C GLY A 261 -0.04 -18.32 -3.86
N ASN A 262 0.17 -17.16 -4.48
CA ASN A 262 1.01 -17.04 -5.68
C ASN A 262 1.82 -15.74 -5.63
N ILE A 263 3.11 -15.83 -5.91
CA ILE A 263 3.99 -14.68 -6.14
C ILE A 263 4.28 -14.61 -7.64
N TYR A 264 4.03 -13.45 -8.25
CA TYR A 264 4.35 -13.14 -9.63
C TYR A 264 5.22 -11.88 -9.66
N LEU A 265 6.48 -12.02 -10.04
CA LEU A 265 7.41 -10.90 -10.19
C LEU A 265 7.89 -10.82 -11.64
N ARG A 266 7.79 -9.65 -12.25
CA ARG A 266 8.28 -9.45 -13.62
C ARG A 266 8.98 -8.11 -13.80
N SER A 267 10.21 -8.16 -14.27
CA SER A 267 10.86 -7.01 -14.91
C SER A 267 11.17 -7.31 -16.38
N ASN A 268 11.31 -6.31 -17.26
CA ASN A 268 11.95 -6.60 -18.57
C ASN A 268 13.45 -6.34 -18.49
N LEU A 269 13.87 -5.21 -17.91
CA LEU A 269 15.28 -4.81 -17.90
C LEU A 269 15.98 -4.95 -16.53
N GLY A 270 15.24 -4.91 -15.43
CA GLY A 270 15.80 -4.90 -14.09
C GLY A 270 15.98 -6.30 -13.49
N ASP A 271 16.83 -6.38 -12.48
CA ASP A 271 16.98 -7.59 -11.67
C ASP A 271 15.71 -7.83 -10.84
N VAL A 272 15.42 -9.10 -10.56
CA VAL A 272 14.31 -9.54 -9.71
C VAL A 272 14.88 -10.40 -8.59
N ASP A 273 14.80 -9.90 -7.35
CA ASP A 273 15.27 -10.60 -6.15
C ASP A 273 14.12 -10.86 -5.17
N LEU A 274 13.96 -12.12 -4.78
CA LEU A 274 13.05 -12.57 -3.73
C LEU A 274 13.85 -13.08 -2.53
N VAL A 275 13.76 -12.37 -1.42
CA VAL A 275 14.51 -12.66 -0.19
C VAL A 275 13.55 -13.23 0.86
N LEU A 276 13.89 -14.37 1.43
CA LEU A 276 13.11 -15.02 2.48
C LEU A 276 13.80 -14.91 3.82
N GLY A 277 13.03 -14.65 4.88
CA GLY A 277 13.51 -14.64 6.26
C GLY A 277 14.12 -13.32 6.68
N CYS A 278 13.40 -12.23 6.49
CA CYS A 278 13.73 -10.99 7.18
C CYS A 278 13.23 -11.02 8.63
N SER A 279 14.07 -10.56 9.55
CA SER A 279 13.64 -10.10 10.87
C SER A 279 14.12 -8.67 11.02
N THR A 280 13.44 -7.88 11.86
CA THR A 280 13.61 -6.43 12.13
C THR A 280 15.05 -5.92 12.38
N TYR A 281 16.07 -6.80 12.33
CA TYR A 281 17.47 -6.48 12.62
C TYR A 281 18.48 -6.85 11.51
N SER A 282 18.11 -7.57 10.44
CA SER A 282 19.04 -7.88 9.32
C SER A 282 18.37 -8.58 8.12
N CYS A 283 18.52 -7.99 6.93
CA CYS A 283 18.09 -8.53 5.63
C CYS A 283 19.23 -8.56 4.58
N ASP A 284 20.45 -8.26 5.01
CA ASP A 284 21.65 -8.22 4.17
C ASP A 284 22.20 -9.64 3.93
#